data_AF-A0A1J5PIP5-F1
#
_entry.id   AF-A0A1J5PIP5-F1
#
_cell.length_a   1.000
_cell.length_b   1.000
_cell.length_c   1.000
_cell.angle_alpha   90.00
_cell.angle_beta   90.00
_cell.angle_gamma   90.00
#
_symmetry.space_group_name_H-M   'P 1'
#
loop_
_entity.id
_entity.type
_entity.pdbx_description
1 polymer ?
#
loop_
_entity_poly.entity_id
_entity_poly.type
_entity_poly.pdbx_seq_one_letter_code
_entity_poly.pdbx_strand_id
1 'polypeptide(L)'
;MLSSFGSRVWMVGSDYICPYESNRVMSDLILERGGEKISETYLPLDATWESYLDVARRIKSAMPDFIFSTVVGEGITLLHRAFATVGLDPYAVPIASHMTSEAEIAIMGADLAEGHITCAAYFQSVDTPENRRAIARYRERFGEQLVTNMCWEAAYFQMHMLADAIRRVGSDDPEHLLRVLPGLEYDAPQGRVRIDEHNHHTYLQPRIGRANAHGQFDILVSAPERAKADPYVVSHSTPDWLGTVGKNMLGSEDRE
;
A
#
# COMPACT_ATOMS: atom_id res chain seq x y z
N MET A 1 13.20 3.36 0.27
CA MET A 1 13.76 2.15 -0.37
C MET A 1 15.19 2.39 -0.80
N LEU A 2 15.47 3.17 -1.86
CA LEU A 2 16.83 3.40 -2.38
C LEU A 2 17.85 3.87 -1.32
N SER A 3 17.45 4.77 -0.45
CA SER A 3 18.30 5.30 0.63
C SER A 3 18.50 4.36 1.81
N SER A 4 17.69 3.31 1.96
CA SER A 4 17.67 2.45 3.15
C SER A 4 18.11 1.02 2.86
N PHE A 5 17.83 0.47 1.69
CA PHE A 5 18.15 -0.92 1.34
C PHE A 5 19.22 -1.03 0.26
N GLY A 6 19.23 -0.10 -0.69
CA GLY A 6 20.15 -0.11 -1.82
C GLY A 6 19.43 0.18 -3.13
N SER A 7 20.18 0.16 -4.22
CA SER A 7 19.78 0.70 -5.52
C SER A 7 19.34 -0.37 -6.54
N ARG A 8 19.51 -1.66 -6.26
CA ARG A 8 19.21 -2.78 -7.16
C ARG A 8 17.84 -3.38 -6.87
N VAL A 9 16.92 -3.27 -7.83
CA VAL A 9 15.51 -3.63 -7.65
C VAL A 9 15.11 -4.78 -8.56
N TRP A 10 14.46 -5.79 -7.98
CA TRP A 10 13.76 -6.81 -8.74
C TRP A 10 12.26 -6.52 -8.76
N MET A 11 11.63 -6.50 -9.94
CA MET A 11 10.18 -6.30 -10.05
C MET A 11 9.47 -7.63 -10.33
N VAL A 12 8.37 -7.89 -9.61
CA VAL A 12 7.47 -9.03 -9.86
C VAL A 12 6.04 -8.52 -9.91
N GLY A 13 5.30 -8.82 -10.98
CA GLY A 13 3.92 -8.38 -11.15
C GLY A 13 2.98 -9.48 -11.62
N SER A 14 1.67 -9.26 -11.45
CA SER A 14 0.65 -10.07 -12.12
C SER A 14 0.47 -9.61 -13.58
N ASP A 15 0.20 -10.53 -14.50
CA ASP A 15 0.12 -10.26 -15.94
C ASP A 15 -1.23 -9.60 -16.34
N TYR A 16 -1.39 -8.33 -15.97
CA TYR A 16 -2.48 -7.45 -16.43
C TYR A 16 -2.09 -5.98 -16.32
N ILE A 17 -2.95 -5.07 -16.79
CA ILE A 17 -2.61 -3.66 -17.05
C ILE A 17 -2.07 -2.88 -15.83
N CYS A 18 -2.61 -3.10 -14.62
CA CYS A 18 -2.25 -2.28 -13.47
C CYS A 18 -0.77 -2.49 -13.02
N PRO A 19 -0.27 -3.74 -12.92
CA PRO A 19 1.15 -4.02 -12.73
C PRO A 19 2.06 -3.42 -13.81
N TYR A 20 1.68 -3.49 -15.09
CA TYR A 20 2.47 -2.90 -16.17
C TYR A 20 2.64 -1.38 -16.00
N GLU A 21 1.56 -0.64 -15.77
CA GLU A 21 1.64 0.81 -15.57
C GLU A 21 2.38 1.18 -14.27
N SER A 22 2.14 0.43 -13.19
CA SER A 22 2.81 0.65 -11.91
C SER A 22 4.32 0.41 -12.00
N ASN A 23 4.74 -0.67 -12.66
CA ASN A 23 6.15 -1.01 -12.85
C ASN A 23 6.82 -0.05 -13.84
N ARG A 24 6.10 0.47 -14.84
CA ARG A 24 6.61 1.52 -15.75
C ARG A 24 6.95 2.78 -14.95
N VAL A 25 6.00 3.32 -14.19
CA VAL A 25 6.22 4.51 -13.36
C VAL A 25 7.32 4.26 -12.32
N MET A 26 7.32 3.10 -11.66
CA MET A 26 8.37 2.77 -10.69
C MET A 26 9.75 2.62 -11.35
N SER A 27 9.82 2.11 -12.58
CA SER A 27 11.07 2.02 -13.34
C SER A 27 11.64 3.41 -13.61
N ASP A 28 10.81 4.34 -14.09
CA ASP A 28 11.20 5.74 -14.33
C ASP A 28 11.72 6.35 -13.01
N LEU A 29 10.97 6.18 -11.91
CA LEU A 29 11.36 6.70 -10.60
C LEU A 29 12.70 6.14 -10.09
N ILE A 30 12.95 4.84 -10.27
CA ILE A 30 14.19 4.18 -9.86
C ILE A 30 15.37 4.69 -10.69
N LEU A 31 15.24 4.72 -12.02
CA LEU A 31 16.31 5.12 -12.93
C LEU A 31 16.70 6.58 -12.76
N GLU A 32 15.72 7.49 -12.64
CA GLU A 32 15.95 8.92 -12.38
C GLU A 32 16.73 9.17 -11.08
N ARG A 33 16.65 8.25 -10.13
CA ARG A 33 17.29 8.34 -8.80
C ARG A 33 18.56 7.52 -8.69
N GLY A 34 19.12 7.07 -9.81
CA GLY A 34 20.38 6.30 -9.87
C GLY A 34 20.23 4.85 -9.41
N GLY A 35 19.00 4.35 -9.33
CA GLY A 35 18.72 2.94 -9.12
C GLY A 35 18.80 2.12 -10.40
N GLU A 36 18.77 0.81 -10.24
CA GLU A 36 18.85 -0.17 -11.33
C GLU A 36 17.70 -1.18 -11.20
N LYS A 37 16.95 -1.39 -12.28
CA LYS A 37 16.02 -2.52 -12.41
C LYS A 37 16.78 -3.73 -12.91
N ILE A 38 17.16 -4.65 -12.02
CA ILE A 38 17.98 -5.81 -12.38
C ILE A 38 17.17 -6.93 -13.03
N SER A 39 15.85 -6.98 -12.78
CA SER A 39 14.93 -7.88 -13.47
C SER A 39 13.49 -7.42 -13.31
N GLU A 40 12.65 -7.91 -14.21
CA GLU A 40 11.20 -7.72 -14.19
C GLU A 40 10.56 -9.03 -14.66
N THR A 41 9.59 -9.53 -13.90
CA THR A 41 8.89 -10.79 -14.24
C THR A 41 7.41 -10.64 -13.99
N TYR A 42 6.61 -11.06 -14.96
CA TYR A 42 5.16 -11.11 -14.87
C TYR A 42 4.69 -12.56 -14.80
N LEU A 43 3.76 -12.84 -13.91
CA LEU A 43 3.11 -14.14 -13.76
C LEU A 43 1.61 -14.02 -14.04
N PRO A 44 0.99 -14.99 -14.74
CA PRO A 44 -0.46 -15.05 -14.89
C PRO A 44 -1.19 -14.98 -13.55
N LEU A 45 -2.44 -14.50 -13.54
CA LEU A 45 -3.25 -14.40 -12.32
C LEU A 45 -3.50 -15.78 -11.67
N ASP A 46 -3.54 -16.83 -12.48
CA ASP A 46 -3.68 -18.23 -12.07
C ASP A 46 -2.34 -18.98 -11.99
N ALA A 47 -1.22 -18.24 -11.89
CA ALA A 47 0.11 -18.84 -11.79
C ALA A 47 0.23 -19.78 -10.57
N THR A 48 0.86 -20.93 -10.80
CA THR A 48 1.00 -21.97 -9.79
C THR A 48 2.08 -21.66 -8.75
N TRP A 49 2.05 -22.40 -7.64
CA TRP A 49 3.10 -22.38 -6.62
C TRP A 49 4.51 -22.54 -7.19
N GLU A 50 4.71 -23.45 -8.15
CA GLU A 50 6.01 -23.72 -8.77
C GLU A 50 6.54 -22.49 -9.51
N SER A 51 5.66 -21.72 -10.15
CA SER A 51 6.01 -20.49 -10.85
C SER A 51 6.57 -19.44 -9.89
N TYR A 52 5.92 -19.25 -8.73
CA TYR A 52 6.41 -18.35 -7.69
C TYR A 52 7.71 -18.84 -7.05
N LEU A 53 7.84 -20.15 -6.84
CA LEU A 53 9.06 -20.74 -6.28
C LEU A 53 10.27 -20.56 -7.21
N ASP A 54 10.08 -20.69 -8.51
CA ASP A 54 11.14 -20.46 -9.49
C ASP A 54 11.55 -18.98 -9.57
N VAL A 55 10.59 -18.05 -9.49
CA VAL A 55 10.89 -16.61 -9.35
C VAL A 55 11.68 -16.34 -8.07
N ALA A 56 11.26 -16.89 -6.93
CA ALA A 56 11.95 -16.72 -5.66
C ALA A 56 13.39 -17.28 -5.68
N ARG A 57 13.62 -18.42 -6.33
CA ARG A 57 14.98 -18.98 -6.53
C ARG A 57 15.87 -18.04 -7.36
N ARG A 58 15.33 -17.46 -8.42
CA ARG A 58 16.05 -16.49 -9.26
C ARG A 58 16.38 -15.21 -8.50
N ILE A 59 15.42 -14.70 -7.71
CA ILE A 59 15.63 -13.56 -6.80
C ILE A 59 16.76 -13.88 -5.81
N LYS A 60 16.72 -15.04 -5.16
CA LYS A 60 17.77 -15.46 -4.22
C LYS A 60 19.15 -15.56 -4.87
N SER A 61 19.23 -16.01 -6.12
CA SER A 61 20.50 -16.07 -6.85
C SER A 61 21.03 -14.67 -7.18
N ALA A 62 20.14 -13.74 -7.53
CA ALA A 62 20.51 -12.39 -7.95
C ALA A 62 20.78 -11.41 -6.79
N MET A 63 20.21 -11.69 -5.60
CA MET A 63 20.26 -10.86 -4.40
C MET A 63 20.02 -9.37 -4.72
N PRO A 64 18.79 -8.98 -5.12
CA PRO A 64 18.44 -7.56 -5.17
C PRO A 64 18.50 -6.94 -3.77
N ASP A 65 18.58 -5.62 -3.71
CA ASP A 65 18.48 -4.88 -2.46
C ASP A 65 17.05 -4.84 -1.93
N PHE A 66 16.06 -4.86 -2.83
CA PHE A 66 14.65 -5.08 -2.50
C PHE A 66 13.85 -5.57 -3.71
N ILE A 67 12.65 -6.09 -3.44
CA ILE A 67 11.70 -6.53 -4.45
C ILE A 67 10.57 -5.52 -4.51
N PHE A 68 10.24 -4.99 -5.69
CA PHE A 68 9.00 -4.25 -5.90
C PHE A 68 7.94 -5.21 -6.44
N SER A 69 6.90 -5.47 -5.63
CA SER A 69 5.82 -6.39 -5.98
C SER A 69 4.57 -5.64 -6.39
N THR A 70 4.05 -6.02 -7.55
CA THR A 70 2.74 -5.66 -8.08
C THR A 70 1.90 -6.92 -8.33
N VAL A 71 2.18 -7.98 -7.57
CA VAL A 71 1.35 -9.19 -7.55
C VAL A 71 0.08 -8.91 -6.76
N VAL A 72 -1.05 -9.45 -7.21
CA VAL A 72 -2.38 -9.26 -6.58
C VAL A 72 -3.04 -10.58 -6.18
N GLY A 73 -4.03 -10.50 -5.30
CA GLY A 73 -4.86 -11.64 -4.90
C GLY A 73 -4.06 -12.77 -4.26
N GLU A 74 -4.43 -14.02 -4.56
CA GLU A 74 -3.80 -15.22 -3.98
C GLU A 74 -2.29 -15.32 -4.28
N GLY A 75 -1.85 -14.71 -5.40
CA GLY A 75 -0.46 -14.64 -5.77
C GLY A 75 0.43 -13.96 -4.73
N ILE A 76 -0.12 -13.01 -3.94
CA ILE A 76 0.61 -12.34 -2.86
C ILE A 76 1.09 -13.38 -1.84
N THR A 77 0.18 -14.24 -1.37
CA THR A 77 0.49 -15.32 -0.42
C THR A 77 1.51 -16.30 -0.99
N LEU A 78 1.37 -16.66 -2.27
CA LEU A 78 2.30 -17.59 -2.94
C LEU A 78 3.71 -16.99 -3.06
N LEU A 79 3.82 -15.71 -3.43
CA LEU A 79 5.12 -15.03 -3.51
C LEU A 79 5.81 -14.95 -2.14
N HIS A 80 5.09 -14.55 -1.09
CA HIS A 80 5.64 -14.44 0.28
C HIS A 80 6.07 -15.81 0.82
N ARG A 81 5.24 -16.84 0.62
CA ARG A 81 5.59 -18.21 0.99
C ARG A 81 6.79 -18.74 0.19
N ALA A 82 6.91 -18.41 -1.10
CA ALA A 82 8.04 -18.80 -1.93
C ALA A 82 9.33 -18.10 -1.48
N PHE A 83 9.25 -16.80 -1.16
CA PHE A 83 10.33 -16.01 -0.57
C PHE A 83 10.85 -16.63 0.73
N ALA A 84 9.95 -16.97 1.65
CA ALA A 84 10.31 -17.64 2.90
C ALA A 84 10.89 -19.05 2.67
N THR A 85 10.30 -19.83 1.76
CA THR A 85 10.76 -21.19 1.41
C THR A 85 12.20 -21.20 0.91
N VAL A 86 12.60 -20.19 0.12
CA VAL A 86 14.00 -20.09 -0.33
C VAL A 86 14.91 -19.50 0.74
N GLY A 87 14.40 -19.08 1.90
CA GLY A 87 15.18 -18.57 3.02
C GLY A 87 15.77 -17.18 2.76
N LEU A 88 15.02 -16.31 2.08
CA LEU A 88 15.34 -14.88 2.03
C LEU A 88 14.90 -14.21 3.33
N ASP A 89 15.68 -13.24 3.80
CA ASP A 89 15.38 -12.45 4.99
C ASP A 89 14.61 -11.18 4.59
N PRO A 90 13.38 -10.97 5.10
CA PRO A 90 12.57 -9.80 4.77
C PRO A 90 13.17 -8.47 5.26
N TYR A 91 14.08 -8.49 6.24
CA TYR A 91 14.77 -7.28 6.71
C TYR A 91 15.97 -6.92 5.85
N ALA A 92 16.60 -7.91 5.20
CA ALA A 92 17.70 -7.69 4.27
C ALA A 92 17.20 -7.39 2.84
N VAL A 93 16.20 -8.13 2.35
CA VAL A 93 15.65 -8.00 0.99
C VAL A 93 14.12 -7.92 1.07
N PRO A 94 13.54 -6.80 1.54
CA PRO A 94 12.10 -6.71 1.71
C PRO A 94 11.37 -6.78 0.36
N ILE A 95 10.19 -7.39 0.38
CA ILE A 95 9.15 -7.13 -0.60
C ILE A 95 8.50 -5.80 -0.22
N ALA A 96 8.55 -4.84 -1.14
CA ALA A 96 7.82 -3.58 -1.09
C ALA A 96 6.64 -3.65 -2.07
N SER A 97 5.43 -3.45 -1.58
CA SER A 97 4.19 -3.57 -2.36
C SER A 97 3.28 -2.37 -2.10
N HIS A 98 2.38 -2.07 -3.04
CA HIS A 98 1.23 -1.19 -2.77
C HIS A 98 -0.09 -1.95 -2.86
N MET A 99 -0.02 -3.28 -3.07
CA MET A 99 -1.14 -4.19 -3.20
C MET A 99 -1.42 -4.97 -1.91
N THR A 100 -0.38 -5.19 -1.09
CA THR A 100 -0.47 -6.01 0.12
C THR A 100 -1.09 -5.23 1.27
N SER A 101 -2.19 -5.74 1.83
CA SER A 101 -2.92 -5.14 2.95
C SER A 101 -3.03 -6.09 4.15
N GLU A 102 -3.63 -5.62 5.24
CA GLU A 102 -3.90 -6.42 6.43
C GLU A 102 -4.76 -7.66 6.11
N ALA A 103 -5.61 -7.60 5.09
CA ALA A 103 -6.43 -8.74 4.67
C ALA A 103 -5.57 -9.87 4.10
N GLU A 104 -4.62 -9.57 3.22
CA GLU A 104 -3.70 -10.57 2.69
C GLU A 104 -2.78 -11.12 3.80
N ILE A 105 -2.34 -10.27 4.73
CA ILE A 105 -1.57 -10.70 5.91
C ILE A 105 -2.37 -11.69 6.76
N ALA A 106 -3.64 -11.41 7.03
CA ALA A 106 -4.51 -12.30 7.79
C ALA A 106 -4.71 -13.66 7.09
N ILE A 107 -4.68 -13.70 5.76
CA ILE A 107 -4.78 -14.94 4.96
C ILE A 107 -3.46 -15.72 4.97
N MET A 108 -2.32 -15.05 4.75
CA MET A 108 -1.03 -15.73 4.61
C MET A 108 -0.38 -16.11 5.94
N GLY A 109 -0.69 -15.39 7.01
CA GLY A 109 -0.01 -15.49 8.30
C GLY A 109 0.98 -14.35 8.52
N ALA A 110 1.05 -13.85 9.75
CA ALA A 110 1.92 -12.73 10.12
C ALA A 110 3.42 -13.06 9.97
N ASP A 111 3.79 -14.32 10.16
CA ASP A 111 5.16 -14.84 10.01
C ASP A 111 5.69 -14.70 8.58
N LEU A 112 4.83 -14.85 7.57
CA LEU A 112 5.19 -14.64 6.17
C LEU A 112 5.17 -13.15 5.77
N ALA A 113 4.50 -12.31 6.55
CA ALA A 113 4.36 -10.87 6.28
C ALA A 113 5.50 -10.05 6.90
N GLU A 114 5.96 -10.46 8.08
CA GLU A 114 6.80 -9.66 8.97
C GLU A 114 8.07 -9.13 8.26
N GLY A 115 8.37 -7.85 8.48
CA GLY A 115 9.54 -7.18 7.90
C GLY A 115 9.31 -6.58 6.51
N HIS A 116 8.32 -7.07 5.75
CA HIS A 116 7.96 -6.52 4.45
C HIS A 116 7.28 -5.15 4.54
N ILE A 117 7.30 -4.40 3.43
CA ILE A 117 6.92 -3.00 3.39
C ILE A 117 5.71 -2.82 2.48
N THR A 118 4.75 -2.01 2.91
CA THR A 118 3.65 -1.56 2.06
C THR A 118 3.50 -0.04 2.10
N CYS A 119 2.79 0.52 1.14
CA CYS A 119 2.29 1.88 1.21
C CYS A 119 0.77 1.93 1.01
N ALA A 120 0.11 2.79 1.80
CA ALA A 120 -1.33 2.93 1.77
C ALA A 120 -1.74 4.31 2.30
N ALA A 121 -2.96 4.73 1.98
CA ALA A 121 -3.56 5.90 2.60
C ALA A 121 -4.05 5.60 4.04
N TYR A 122 -4.32 4.34 4.37
CA TYR A 122 -4.81 3.92 5.67
C TYR A 122 -4.13 2.62 6.10
N PHE A 123 -3.84 2.54 7.41
CA PHE A 123 -3.56 1.30 8.11
C PHE A 123 -4.49 1.21 9.30
N GLN A 124 -4.89 0.01 9.68
CA GLN A 124 -5.71 -0.18 10.89
C GLN A 124 -5.05 0.38 12.15
N SER A 125 -3.71 0.44 12.17
CA SER A 125 -2.90 1.00 13.26
C SER A 125 -2.92 2.54 13.36
N VAL A 126 -3.59 3.27 12.46
CA VAL A 126 -3.72 4.73 12.53
C VAL A 126 -4.39 5.15 13.85
N ASP A 127 -3.69 5.93 14.68
CA ASP A 127 -4.16 6.27 16.02
C ASP A 127 -4.98 7.58 16.08
N THR A 128 -6.20 7.55 15.52
CA THR A 128 -7.15 8.67 15.57
C THR A 128 -8.42 8.32 16.35
N PRO A 129 -9.11 9.29 16.97
CA PRO A 129 -10.42 9.05 17.58
C PRO A 129 -11.46 8.51 16.60
N GLU A 130 -11.40 8.94 15.34
CA GLU A 130 -12.27 8.49 14.25
C GLU A 130 -12.04 7.02 13.96
N ASN A 131 -10.77 6.62 13.83
CA ASN A 131 -10.40 5.23 13.56
C ASN A 131 -10.78 4.29 14.70
N ARG A 132 -10.41 4.63 15.94
CA ARG A 132 -10.77 3.82 17.13
C ARG A 132 -12.27 3.58 17.22
N ARG A 133 -13.08 4.61 16.94
CA ARG A 133 -14.55 4.50 16.91
C ARG A 133 -15.05 3.63 15.75
N ALA A 134 -14.45 3.74 14.56
CA ALA A 134 -14.83 2.95 13.41
C ALA A 134 -14.49 1.46 13.58
N ILE A 135 -13.30 1.15 14.09
CA ILE A 135 -12.85 -0.21 14.41
C ILE A 135 -13.73 -0.84 15.50
N ALA A 136 -14.08 -0.10 16.56
CA ALA A 136 -14.97 -0.61 17.60
C ALA A 136 -16.34 -1.04 17.03
N ARG A 137 -16.95 -0.21 16.18
CA ARG A 137 -18.21 -0.56 15.49
C ARG A 137 -18.04 -1.73 14.53
N TYR A 138 -16.91 -1.79 13.83
CA TYR A 138 -16.60 -2.89 12.91
C TYR A 138 -16.54 -4.23 13.68
N ARG A 139 -15.82 -4.26 14.80
CA ARG A 139 -15.68 -5.45 15.66
C ARG A 139 -17.00 -5.85 16.32
N GLU A 140 -17.79 -4.89 16.78
CA GLU A 140 -19.13 -5.16 17.31
C GLU A 140 -20.03 -5.86 16.28
N ARG A 141 -19.92 -5.47 15.00
CA ARG A 141 -20.76 -5.99 13.92
C ARG A 141 -20.27 -7.30 13.32
N PHE A 142 -18.96 -7.44 13.12
CA PHE A 142 -18.38 -8.53 12.33
C PHE A 142 -17.49 -9.48 13.16
N GLY A 143 -17.15 -9.11 14.39
CA GLY A 143 -16.34 -9.90 15.31
C GLY A 143 -14.92 -9.33 15.52
N GLU A 144 -14.36 -9.62 16.69
CA GLU A 144 -13.04 -9.11 17.15
C GLU A 144 -11.85 -9.59 16.32
N GLN A 145 -11.98 -10.72 15.62
CA GLN A 145 -10.87 -11.36 14.88
C GLN A 145 -10.67 -10.80 13.47
N LEU A 146 -11.64 -10.03 12.95
CA LEU A 146 -11.55 -9.50 11.59
C LEU A 146 -10.78 -8.18 11.58
N VAL A 147 -9.92 -8.04 10.58
CA VAL A 147 -9.12 -6.84 10.35
C VAL A 147 -9.77 -5.95 9.29
N THR A 148 -9.58 -4.66 9.45
CA THR A 148 -9.85 -3.63 8.44
C THR A 148 -8.61 -3.39 7.59
N ASN A 149 -8.79 -2.84 6.41
CA ASN A 149 -7.70 -2.46 5.51
C ASN A 149 -8.05 -1.17 4.74
N MET A 150 -7.13 -0.69 3.91
CA MET A 150 -7.31 0.52 3.10
C MET A 150 -8.54 0.50 2.19
N CYS A 151 -8.91 -0.66 1.64
CA CYS A 151 -10.08 -0.78 0.76
C CYS A 151 -11.39 -0.63 1.54
N TRP A 152 -11.47 -1.25 2.73
CA TRP A 152 -12.59 -1.06 3.64
C TRP A 152 -12.74 0.39 4.06
N GLU A 153 -11.63 1.05 4.41
CA GLU A 153 -11.66 2.43 4.89
C GLU A 153 -12.08 3.40 3.78
N ALA A 154 -11.57 3.18 2.55
CA ALA A 154 -11.97 3.96 1.39
C ALA A 154 -13.47 3.86 1.12
N ALA A 155 -13.99 2.63 1.07
CA ALA A 155 -15.43 2.40 0.92
C ALA A 155 -16.23 3.03 2.07
N TYR A 156 -15.73 2.94 3.31
CA TYR A 156 -16.36 3.51 4.49
C TYR A 156 -16.58 5.01 4.35
N PHE A 157 -15.51 5.79 4.10
CA PHE A 157 -15.66 7.23 4.01
C PHE A 157 -16.46 7.65 2.77
N GLN A 158 -16.29 6.97 1.62
CA GLN A 158 -17.02 7.28 0.40
C GLN A 158 -18.53 7.10 0.58
N MET A 159 -18.96 6.05 1.29
CA MET A 159 -20.38 5.84 1.61
C MET A 159 -20.92 6.92 2.55
N HIS A 160 -20.13 7.36 3.52
CA HIS A 160 -20.52 8.47 4.40
C HIS A 160 -20.66 9.80 3.64
N MET A 161 -19.74 10.10 2.73
CA MET A 161 -19.80 11.28 1.87
C MET A 161 -20.99 11.24 0.92
N LEU A 162 -21.27 10.09 0.31
CA LEU A 162 -22.46 9.89 -0.52
C LEU A 162 -23.75 10.11 0.29
N ALA A 163 -23.84 9.53 1.49
CA ALA A 163 -25.00 9.72 2.35
C ALA A 163 -25.18 11.19 2.78
N ASP A 164 -24.09 11.93 3.02
CA ASP A 164 -24.17 13.37 3.28
C ASP A 164 -24.66 14.15 2.05
N ALA A 165 -24.15 13.83 0.86
CA ALA A 165 -24.59 14.43 -0.40
C ALA A 165 -26.10 14.21 -0.64
N ILE A 166 -26.59 12.96 -0.46
CA ILE A 166 -28.02 12.63 -0.58
C ILE A 166 -28.86 13.45 0.39
N ARG A 167 -28.42 13.62 1.65
CA ARG A 167 -29.13 14.44 2.63
C ARG A 167 -29.19 15.92 2.24
N ARG A 168 -28.11 16.44 1.65
CA ARG A 168 -28.04 17.85 1.20
C ARG A 168 -28.97 18.15 0.04
N VAL A 169 -29.08 17.24 -0.93
CA VAL A 169 -29.88 17.46 -2.14
C VAL A 169 -31.29 16.87 -2.06
N GLY A 170 -31.55 15.98 -1.10
CA GLY A 170 -32.83 15.30 -0.93
C GLY A 170 -33.15 14.27 -2.02
N SER A 171 -32.13 13.74 -2.70
CA SER A 171 -32.25 12.84 -3.86
C SER A 171 -30.97 12.02 -4.03
N ASP A 172 -31.09 10.83 -4.63
CA ASP A 172 -30.00 9.96 -5.06
C ASP A 172 -29.68 10.11 -6.57
N ASP A 173 -30.25 11.12 -7.22
CA ASP A 173 -29.99 11.43 -8.61
C ASP A 173 -28.51 11.85 -8.83
N PRO A 174 -27.76 11.18 -9.73
CA PRO A 174 -26.34 11.47 -9.95
C PRO A 174 -26.05 12.91 -10.36
N GLU A 175 -26.92 13.56 -11.16
CA GLU A 175 -26.69 14.94 -11.58
C GLU A 175 -26.82 15.91 -10.41
N HIS A 176 -27.75 15.65 -9.50
CA HIS A 176 -27.88 16.41 -8.26
C HIS A 176 -26.68 16.20 -7.33
N LEU A 177 -26.23 14.94 -7.17
CA LEU A 177 -25.10 14.61 -6.31
C LEU A 177 -23.78 15.22 -6.82
N LEU A 178 -23.56 15.22 -8.13
CA LEU A 178 -22.36 15.81 -8.75
C LEU A 178 -22.25 17.33 -8.54
N ARG A 179 -23.33 18.02 -8.15
CA ARG A 179 -23.30 19.45 -7.80
C ARG A 179 -22.74 19.73 -6.40
N VAL A 180 -22.75 18.73 -5.51
CA VAL A 180 -22.40 18.91 -4.09
C VAL A 180 -21.22 18.06 -3.62
N LEU A 181 -20.87 17.00 -4.36
CA LEU A 181 -19.71 16.15 -4.07
C LEU A 181 -18.36 16.86 -4.24
N PRO A 182 -18.11 17.66 -5.30
CA PRO A 182 -16.90 18.48 -5.43
C PRO A 182 -16.63 19.34 -4.19
N GLY A 183 -15.44 19.20 -3.60
CA GLY A 183 -15.02 19.97 -2.43
C GLY A 183 -15.60 19.48 -1.10
N LEU A 184 -16.45 18.44 -1.11
CA LEU A 184 -16.98 17.83 0.11
C LEU A 184 -15.84 17.23 0.94
N GLU A 185 -15.92 17.39 2.25
CA GLU A 185 -14.94 16.88 3.20
C GLU A 185 -15.57 15.95 4.23
N TYR A 186 -14.76 15.04 4.77
CA TYR A 186 -15.18 14.09 5.79
C TYR A 186 -14.00 13.74 6.71
N ASP A 187 -14.24 13.66 8.02
CA ASP A 187 -13.25 13.16 8.99
C ASP A 187 -13.24 11.63 8.97
N ALA A 188 -12.42 11.05 8.09
CA ALA A 188 -12.31 9.61 7.88
C ALA A 188 -11.36 8.96 8.91
N PRO A 189 -11.42 7.63 9.08
CA PRO A 189 -10.44 6.91 9.90
C PRO A 189 -8.97 7.23 9.55
N GLN A 190 -8.66 7.43 8.26
CA GLN A 190 -7.31 7.81 7.81
C GLN A 190 -6.91 9.27 8.10
N GLY A 191 -7.82 10.08 8.63
CA GLY A 191 -7.74 11.54 8.71
C GLY A 191 -8.76 12.23 7.79
N ARG A 192 -8.81 13.56 7.83
CA ARG A 192 -9.76 14.33 7.03
C ARG A 192 -9.51 14.10 5.54
N VAL A 193 -10.53 13.73 4.76
CA VAL A 193 -10.46 13.58 3.31
C VAL A 193 -11.26 14.68 2.61
N ARG A 194 -10.95 14.94 1.34
CA ARG A 194 -11.65 15.92 0.50
C ARG A 194 -11.76 15.40 -0.93
N ILE A 195 -12.91 15.58 -1.58
CA ILE A 195 -13.04 15.33 -3.03
C ILE A 195 -12.54 16.58 -3.76
N ASP A 196 -11.60 16.41 -4.69
CA ASP A 196 -11.11 17.48 -5.56
C ASP A 196 -12.18 17.92 -6.55
N GLU A 197 -12.33 19.24 -6.68
CA GLU A 197 -13.37 19.83 -7.50
C GLU A 197 -13.15 19.69 -9.00
N HIS A 198 -11.92 19.40 -9.42
CA HIS A 198 -11.54 19.41 -10.83
C HIS A 198 -11.43 18.01 -11.42
N ASN A 199 -11.05 17.01 -10.62
CA ASN A 199 -10.81 15.66 -11.13
C ASN A 199 -11.54 14.55 -10.35
N HIS A 200 -12.35 14.91 -9.34
CA HIS A 200 -13.14 13.99 -8.51
C HIS A 200 -12.33 12.91 -7.77
N HIS A 201 -11.00 12.99 -7.77
CA HIS A 201 -10.15 12.19 -6.90
C HIS A 201 -10.13 12.78 -5.50
N THR A 202 -9.46 12.12 -4.56
CA THR A 202 -9.45 12.52 -3.16
C THR A 202 -8.08 13.01 -2.71
N TYR A 203 -8.09 13.99 -1.81
CA TYR A 203 -6.90 14.38 -1.05
C TYR A 203 -6.70 13.35 0.06
N LEU A 204 -5.65 12.52 -0.08
CA LEU A 204 -5.35 11.43 0.83
C LEU A 204 -3.98 11.67 1.48
N GLN A 205 -3.72 11.06 2.63
CA GLN A 205 -2.43 11.15 3.32
C GLN A 205 -1.65 9.84 3.11
N PRO A 206 -0.65 9.80 2.21
CA PRO A 206 0.13 8.60 1.97
C PRO A 206 0.97 8.21 3.19
N ARG A 207 1.05 6.91 3.45
CA ARG A 207 1.84 6.32 4.54
C ARG A 207 2.65 5.14 4.04
N ILE A 208 3.78 4.91 4.67
CA ILE A 208 4.62 3.72 4.47
C ILE A 208 4.60 2.94 5.78
N GLY A 209 4.25 1.67 5.70
CA GLY A 209 4.17 0.76 6.83
C GLY A 209 5.08 -0.45 6.64
N ARG A 210 5.61 -0.99 7.73
CA ARG A 210 6.27 -2.30 7.76
C ARG A 210 5.38 -3.29 8.51
N ALA A 211 5.15 -4.46 7.93
CA ALA A 211 4.39 -5.52 8.57
C ALA A 211 5.13 -6.02 9.82
N ASN A 212 4.39 -6.19 10.91
CA ASN A 212 4.89 -6.64 12.20
C ASN A 212 4.40 -8.05 12.55
N ALA A 213 4.99 -8.66 13.59
CA ALA A 213 4.65 -10.00 14.08
C ALA A 213 3.18 -10.19 14.49
N HIS A 214 2.42 -9.10 14.67
CA HIS A 214 1.00 -9.13 15.04
C HIS A 214 0.06 -9.08 13.83
N GLY A 215 0.59 -9.15 12.61
CA GLY A 215 -0.19 -9.09 11.39
C GLY A 215 -0.80 -7.71 11.12
N GLN A 216 -0.12 -6.66 11.58
CA GLN A 216 -0.48 -5.25 11.37
C GLN A 216 0.71 -4.49 10.79
N PHE A 217 0.53 -3.22 10.46
CA PHE A 217 1.60 -2.36 9.97
C PHE A 217 2.04 -1.35 11.03
N ASP A 218 3.34 -1.33 11.31
CA ASP A 218 3.99 -0.23 12.00
C ASP A 218 4.23 0.90 11.00
N ILE A 219 3.65 2.07 11.27
CA ILE A 219 3.76 3.23 10.39
C ILE A 219 5.16 3.80 10.51
N LEU A 220 5.98 3.60 9.48
CA LEU A 220 7.34 4.13 9.41
C LEU A 220 7.34 5.62 9.06
N VAL A 221 6.41 6.01 8.18
CA VAL A 221 6.36 7.35 7.62
C VAL A 221 4.93 7.72 7.27
N SER A 222 4.56 8.96 7.53
CA SER A 222 3.33 9.56 7.03
C SER A 222 3.67 10.88 6.34
N ALA A 223 3.01 11.18 5.22
CA ALA A 223 3.09 12.49 4.62
C ALA A 223 2.63 13.55 5.63
N PRO A 224 3.28 14.71 5.75
CA PRO A 224 2.88 15.76 6.70
C PRO A 224 1.51 16.36 6.35
N GLU A 225 1.17 16.35 5.07
CA GLU A 225 -0.07 16.89 4.54
C GLU A 225 -0.72 15.91 3.57
N ARG A 226 -2.00 16.16 3.27
CA ARG A 226 -2.76 15.39 2.28
C ARG A 226 -2.24 15.71 0.89
N ALA A 227 -1.86 14.69 0.13
CA ALA A 227 -1.46 14.83 -1.25
C ALA A 227 -2.69 15.09 -2.13
N LYS A 228 -2.63 16.13 -2.95
CA LYS A 228 -3.58 16.32 -4.05
C LYS A 228 -3.35 15.24 -5.10
N ALA A 229 -4.40 14.56 -5.52
CA ALA A 229 -4.32 13.60 -6.62
C ALA A 229 -4.13 14.33 -7.95
N ASP A 230 -3.11 13.91 -8.70
CA ASP A 230 -2.90 14.30 -10.10
C ASP A 230 -2.81 13.01 -10.95
N PRO A 231 -3.95 12.50 -11.45
CA PRO A 231 -3.99 11.22 -12.16
C PRO A 231 -3.35 11.27 -13.56
N TYR A 232 -3.06 12.46 -14.08
CA TYR A 232 -2.45 12.66 -15.41
C TYR A 232 -1.02 13.19 -15.34
N VAL A 233 -0.41 13.20 -14.14
CA VAL A 233 0.99 13.59 -13.98
C VAL A 233 1.89 12.67 -14.81
N VAL A 234 2.79 13.27 -15.59
CA VAL A 234 3.72 12.54 -16.46
C VAL A 234 5.12 12.46 -15.85
N SER A 235 5.52 13.47 -15.07
CA SER A 235 6.83 13.53 -14.41
C SER A 235 6.63 13.63 -12.90
N HIS A 236 7.19 12.66 -12.18
CA HIS A 236 7.04 12.56 -10.73
C HIS A 236 8.25 13.19 -10.02
N SER A 237 8.04 14.36 -9.42
CA SER A 237 9.01 14.90 -8.46
C SER A 237 8.95 14.12 -7.15
N THR A 238 10.10 13.93 -6.49
CA THR A 238 10.10 13.41 -5.12
C THR A 238 9.58 14.51 -4.20
N PRO A 239 8.53 14.25 -3.38
CA PRO A 239 8.15 15.19 -2.33
C PRO A 239 9.32 15.47 -1.38
N ASP A 240 9.57 16.74 -1.07
CA ASP A 240 10.70 17.19 -0.24
C ASP A 240 10.75 16.51 1.15
N TRP A 241 9.59 16.15 1.70
CA TRP A 241 9.49 15.52 3.02
C TRP A 241 10.03 14.08 3.07
N LEU A 242 10.19 13.40 1.94
CA LEU A 242 10.76 12.05 1.90
C LEU A 242 12.29 12.05 2.07
N GLY A 243 12.98 13.16 1.78
CA GLY A 243 14.45 13.27 1.91
C GLY A 243 14.95 13.13 3.35
N THR A 244 14.11 13.42 4.34
CA THR A 244 14.48 13.42 5.77
C THR A 244 14.38 12.04 6.44
N VAL A 245 13.74 11.08 5.77
CA VAL A 245 13.24 9.84 6.38
C VAL A 245 14.26 8.67 6.35
N GLY A 246 15.33 8.80 5.55
CA GLY A 246 16.24 7.70 5.22
C GLY A 246 16.91 6.96 6.39
N LYS A 247 16.89 7.51 7.62
CA LYS A 247 17.54 6.93 8.80
C LYS A 247 16.68 5.97 9.65
N ASN A 248 15.35 5.97 9.51
CA ASN A 248 14.47 5.23 10.44
C ASN A 248 13.95 3.88 9.92
N MET A 249 14.16 3.52 8.65
CA MET A 249 13.61 2.27 8.09
C MET A 249 14.44 1.01 8.37
N LEU A 250 15.69 1.16 8.82
CA LEU A 250 16.60 0.04 9.07
C LEU A 250 16.45 -0.58 10.47
N GLY A 251 15.67 0.02 11.37
CA GLY A 251 15.62 -0.40 12.77
C GLY A 251 16.93 -0.04 13.47
N SER A 252 16.86 0.81 14.49
CA SER A 252 17.99 0.98 15.40
C SER A 252 18.20 -0.34 16.15
N GLU A 253 19.27 -1.05 15.80
CA GLU A 253 19.92 -1.99 16.71
C GLU A 253 20.49 -1.22 17.90
N ASP A 254 19.61 -0.82 18.83
CA ASP A 254 19.98 -0.65 20.22
C ASP A 254 19.33 -1.81 20.98
N ARG A 255 19.95 -2.99 20.83
CA ARG A 255 19.86 -4.07 21.82
C ARG A 255 21.17 -4.03 22.60
N GLU A 256 21.16 -3.31 23.72
CA GLU A 256 22.09 -3.56 24.83
C GLU A 256 21.96 -5.00 25.34
#